data_AF-A0AB38S8N4-F1
#
_entry.id   AF-A0AB38S8N4-F1
#
_cell.length_a   1.000
_cell.length_b   1.000
_cell.length_c   1.000
_cell.angle_alpha   90.00
_cell.angle_beta   90.00
_cell.angle_gamma   90.00
#
_symmetry.space_group_name_H-M   'P 1'
#
loop_
_entity.id
_entity.type
_entity.pdbx_description
1 polymer ?
#
loop_
_entity_poly.entity_id
_entity_poly.type
_entity_poly.pdbx_seq_one_letter_code
_entity_poly.pdbx_strand_id
1 'polypeptide(L)'
;MTTWFYADPHFFHASPDKADGIIRVCNRPFANGREMNEAMAASWRAVVRPDDEIIVVGDFAHRADPAELRNLFDSLPGRKHLVAGNHDGEATKGLGWESDGRWLGKLFCRSSLRDSGRVRRS
;
A
#
# COMPACT_ATOMS: atom_id res chain seq x y z
N MET A 1 -17.08 5.46 -5.88
CA MET A 1 -15.67 5.58 -6.32
C MET A 1 -14.97 6.76 -5.65
N THR A 2 -14.28 6.43 -4.56
CA THR A 2 -13.30 7.27 -3.86
C THR A 2 -11.89 6.70 -4.09
N THR A 3 -10.87 7.55 -4.03
CA THR A 3 -9.46 7.13 -4.07
C THR A 3 -8.85 7.28 -2.69
N TRP A 4 -8.25 6.22 -2.15
CA TRP A 4 -7.56 6.21 -0.88
C TRP A 4 -6.05 6.04 -1.08
N PHE A 5 -5.29 6.63 -0.18
CA PHE A 5 -3.86 6.40 -0.07
C PHE A 5 -3.58 5.65 1.23
N TYR A 6 -2.71 4.67 1.15
CA TYR A 6 -2.29 3.86 2.28
C TYR A 6 -0.80 3.58 2.14
N ALA A 7 -0.02 3.62 3.22
CA ALA A 7 1.44 3.56 3.13
C ALA A 7 2.03 2.74 4.27
N ASP A 8 3.12 2.05 3.97
CA ASP A 8 3.96 1.32 4.92
C ASP A 8 3.22 0.40 5.91
N PRO A 9 2.16 -0.33 5.51
CA PRO A 9 1.40 -1.12 6.48
C PRO A 9 2.22 -2.26 7.07
N HIS A 10 3.24 -2.75 6.37
CA HIS A 10 4.18 -3.75 6.88
C HIS A 10 3.44 -4.98 7.45
N PHE A 11 2.42 -5.46 6.72
CA PHE A 11 1.72 -6.68 7.11
C PHE A 11 2.73 -7.83 7.29
N PHE A 12 2.51 -8.62 8.34
CA PHE A 12 3.37 -9.75 8.72
C PHE A 12 4.82 -9.37 9.11
N HIS A 13 5.18 -8.08 9.18
CA HIS A 13 6.49 -7.63 9.67
C HIS A 13 6.59 -7.57 11.20
N ALA A 14 5.71 -8.26 11.92
CA ALA A 14 5.66 -8.20 13.38
C ALA A 14 5.96 -9.58 13.95
N SER A 15 7.26 -9.88 14.07
CA SER A 15 7.73 -11.03 14.83
C SER A 15 8.07 -10.58 16.24
N PRO A 16 7.45 -11.16 17.29
CA PRO A 16 7.76 -10.82 18.68
C PRO A 16 9.19 -11.21 19.09
N ASP A 17 9.79 -12.18 18.40
CA ASP A 17 11.11 -12.74 18.72
C ASP A 17 12.26 -12.08 17.94
N LYS A 18 11.97 -11.14 17.04
CA LYS A 18 12.99 -10.49 16.21
C LYS A 18 13.17 -9.02 16.54
N ALA A 19 14.43 -8.61 16.63
CA ALA A 19 14.81 -7.22 16.85
C ALA A 19 14.33 -6.27 15.73
N ASP A 20 14.12 -6.79 14.50
CA ASP A 20 13.63 -6.05 13.34
C ASP A 20 12.09 -5.95 13.26
N GLY A 21 11.34 -6.52 14.22
CA GLY A 21 9.88 -6.47 14.22
C GLY A 21 9.32 -5.05 14.23
N ILE A 22 8.43 -4.72 13.28
CA ILE A 22 7.94 -3.36 13.03
C ILE A 22 7.21 -2.75 14.22
N ILE A 23 6.55 -3.57 15.04
CA ILE A 23 5.89 -3.10 16.27
C ILE A 23 6.92 -2.46 17.21
N ARG A 24 8.07 -3.12 17.39
CA ARG A 24 9.15 -2.63 18.25
C ARG A 24 9.87 -1.45 17.60
N VAL A 25 10.24 -1.57 16.33
CA VAL A 25 11.05 -0.56 15.62
C VAL A 25 10.30 0.76 15.46
N CYS A 26 8.99 0.72 15.21
CA CYS A 26 8.16 1.90 15.03
C CYS A 26 7.28 2.24 16.24
N ASN A 27 7.41 1.53 17.36
CA ASN A 27 6.58 1.68 18.55
C ASN A 27 5.06 1.66 18.26
N ARG A 28 4.62 0.70 17.42
CA ARG A 28 3.20 0.58 17.07
C ARG A 28 2.40 0.05 18.28
N PRO A 29 1.17 0.52 18.50
CA PRO A 29 0.41 0.21 19.71
C PRO A 29 -0.32 -1.14 19.63
N PHE A 30 0.42 -2.22 19.37
CA PHE A 30 -0.13 -3.58 19.27
C PHE A 30 0.69 -4.55 20.10
N ALA A 31 0.03 -5.53 20.73
CA ALA A 31 0.72 -6.52 21.55
C ALA A 31 1.50 -7.53 20.68
N ASN A 32 1.01 -7.82 19.47
CA ASN A 32 1.64 -8.76 18.54
C ASN A 32 1.22 -8.54 17.08
N GLY A 33 1.90 -9.25 16.16
CA GLY A 33 1.66 -9.10 14.73
C GLY A 33 0.30 -9.55 14.23
N ARG A 34 -0.31 -10.55 14.88
CA ARG A 34 -1.66 -11.00 14.53
C ARG A 34 -2.69 -9.90 14.82
N GLU A 35 -2.60 -9.29 16.00
CA GLU A 35 -3.46 -8.17 16.39
C GLU A 35 -3.28 -6.98 15.43
N MET A 36 -2.04 -6.60 15.13
CA MET A 36 -1.74 -5.52 14.20
C MET A 36 -2.34 -5.79 12.81
N ASN A 37 -2.09 -6.98 12.26
CA ASN A 37 -2.58 -7.35 10.93
C ASN A 37 -4.11 -7.29 10.87
N GLU A 38 -4.81 -7.86 11.86
CA GLU A 38 -6.27 -7.87 11.86
C GLU A 38 -6.85 -6.47 12.07
N ALA A 39 -6.29 -5.66 12.98
CA ALA A 39 -6.78 -4.30 13.22
C ALA A 39 -6.64 -3.40 11.97
N MET A 40 -5.51 -3.49 11.25
CA MET A 40 -5.31 -2.76 10.00
C MET A 40 -6.23 -3.28 8.90
N ALA A 41 -6.38 -4.60 8.76
CA ALA A 41 -7.29 -5.19 7.77
C ALA A 41 -8.76 -4.85 8.04
N ALA A 42 -9.19 -4.87 9.29
CA ALA A 42 -10.52 -4.47 9.70
C ALA A 42 -10.80 -2.99 9.40
N SER A 43 -9.82 -2.12 9.68
CA SER A 43 -9.92 -0.69 9.36
C SER A 43 -10.07 -0.45 7.86
N TRP A 44 -9.30 -1.18 7.04
CA TRP A 44 -9.44 -1.14 5.58
C TRP A 44 -10.85 -1.60 5.15
N ARG A 45 -11.29 -2.79 5.60
CA ARG A 45 -12.60 -3.36 5.23
C ARG A 45 -13.79 -2.50 5.67
N ALA A 46 -13.65 -1.76 6.77
CA ALA A 46 -14.71 -0.88 7.27
C ALA A 46 -14.98 0.30 6.35
N VAL A 47 -13.95 0.80 5.66
CA VAL A 47 -14.01 2.06 4.92
C VAL A 47 -14.09 1.81 3.41
N VAL A 48 -13.21 0.97 2.89
CA VAL A 48 -13.01 0.79 1.45
C VAL A 48 -14.14 -0.02 0.82
N ARG A 49 -14.70 0.48 -0.29
CA ARG A 49 -15.71 -0.23 -1.08
C ARG A 49 -15.08 -1.00 -2.25
N PRO A 50 -15.73 -2.03 -2.79
CA PRO A 50 -15.19 -2.81 -3.91
C PRO A 50 -14.84 -1.99 -5.16
N ASP A 51 -15.55 -0.89 -5.41
CA ASP A 51 -15.34 0.00 -6.56
C ASP A 51 -14.37 1.16 -6.30
N ASP A 52 -13.80 1.27 -5.09
CA ASP A 52 -12.81 2.29 -4.75
C ASP A 52 -11.42 1.95 -5.29
N GLU A 53 -10.59 2.98 -5.47
CA GLU A 53 -9.17 2.83 -5.79
C GLU A 53 -8.34 2.93 -4.52
N ILE A 54 -7.44 1.97 -4.28
CA ILE A 54 -6.48 2.01 -3.17
C ILE A 54 -5.07 2.06 -3.72
N ILE A 55 -4.37 3.15 -3.41
CA ILE A 55 -2.98 3.35 -3.80
C ILE A 55 -2.12 3.04 -2.58
N VAL A 56 -1.48 1.88 -2.59
CA VAL A 56 -0.52 1.48 -1.57
C VAL A 56 0.86 2.02 -1.95
N VAL A 57 1.43 2.84 -1.07
CA VAL A 57 2.73 3.47 -1.25
C VAL A 57 3.72 2.80 -0.31
N GLY A 58 4.46 1.83 -0.85
CA GLY A 58 5.55 1.16 -0.19
C GLY A 58 5.14 0.11 0.84
N ASP A 59 6.04 -0.86 1.01
CA ASP A 59 6.15 -1.79 2.13
C ASP A 59 4.82 -2.38 2.60
N PHE A 60 4.07 -2.97 1.65
CA PHE A 60 2.78 -3.57 1.93
C PHE A 60 2.91 -4.74 2.90
N ALA A 61 3.86 -5.63 2.66
CA ALA A 61 4.10 -6.79 3.51
C ALA A 61 5.56 -7.20 3.52
N HIS A 62 6.02 -7.80 4.62
CA HIS A 62 7.41 -8.26 4.76
C HIS A 62 7.47 -9.69 5.27
N ARG A 63 8.17 -10.56 4.51
CA ARG A 63 8.46 -11.97 4.86
C ARG A 63 7.22 -12.79 5.28
N ALA A 64 6.07 -12.49 4.70
CA ALA A 64 4.84 -13.25 4.90
C ALA A 64 4.90 -14.62 4.23
N ASP A 65 4.19 -15.60 4.78
CA ASP A 65 3.87 -16.81 4.02
C ASP A 65 3.06 -16.43 2.76
N PRO A 66 3.40 -16.93 1.56
CA PRO A 66 2.71 -16.55 0.34
C PRO A 66 1.20 -16.82 0.33
N ALA A 67 0.74 -17.90 0.97
CA ALA A 67 -0.68 -18.23 1.02
C ALA A 67 -1.42 -17.30 2.00
N GLU A 68 -0.84 -17.03 3.17
CA GLU A 68 -1.40 -16.06 4.12
C GLU A 68 -1.47 -14.65 3.52
N LEU A 69 -0.42 -14.23 2.80
CA LEU A 69 -0.37 -12.95 2.11
C LEU A 69 -1.44 -12.84 1.03
N ARG A 70 -1.61 -13.90 0.23
CA ARG A 70 -2.65 -13.96 -0.79
C ARG A 70 -4.04 -13.88 -0.18
N ASN A 71 -4.31 -14.65 0.88
CA ASN A 71 -5.58 -14.64 1.59
C ASN A 71 -5.90 -13.25 2.16
N LEU A 72 -4.91 -12.59 2.76
CA LEU A 72 -5.07 -11.21 3.22
C LEU A 72 -5.43 -10.30 2.06
N PHE A 73 -4.64 -10.30 0.99
CA PHE A 73 -4.84 -9.41 -0.17
C PHE A 73 -6.22 -9.55 -0.80
N ASP A 74 -6.68 -10.79 -1.00
CA ASP A 74 -7.99 -11.09 -1.59
C ASP A 74 -9.16 -10.68 -0.69
N SER A 75 -8.94 -10.71 0.64
CA SER A 75 -9.96 -10.31 1.62
C SER A 75 -10.14 -8.79 1.77
N LEU A 76 -9.23 -7.98 1.21
CA LEU A 76 -9.30 -6.52 1.30
C LEU A 76 -10.10 -5.99 0.09
N PRO A 77 -11.14 -5.16 0.27
CA PRO A 77 -11.89 -4.59 -0.84
C PRO A 77 -11.09 -3.52 -1.59
N GLY A 78 -11.58 -3.16 -2.78
CA GLY A 78 -11.04 -2.11 -3.64
C GLY A 78 -10.12 -2.65 -4.75
N ARG A 79 -10.01 -1.84 -5.80
CA ARG A 79 -9.00 -1.96 -6.86
C ARG A 79 -7.67 -1.46 -6.32
N LYS A 80 -6.65 -2.30 -6.30
CA LYS A 80 -5.42 -2.06 -5.53
C LYS A 80 -4.26 -1.80 -6.47
N HIS A 81 -3.54 -0.72 -6.23
CA HIS A 81 -2.33 -0.33 -6.94
C HIS A 81 -1.17 -0.29 -5.96
N LEU A 82 0.00 -0.76 -6.39
CA LEU A 82 1.21 -0.76 -5.56
C LEU A 82 2.28 0.14 -6.16
N VAL A 83 2.75 1.11 -5.39
CA VAL A 83 4.07 1.72 -5.59
C VAL A 83 5.02 0.94 -4.69
N ALA A 84 5.80 0.02 -5.26
CA ALA A 84 6.57 -0.93 -4.46
C ALA A 84 7.67 -0.23 -3.62
N GLY A 85 7.76 -0.63 -2.35
CA GLY A 85 8.84 -0.24 -1.43
C GLY A 85 9.96 -1.27 -1.38
N ASN A 86 10.93 -1.06 -0.49
CA ASN A 86 12.10 -1.93 -0.37
C ASN A 86 11.81 -3.26 0.34
N HIS A 87 10.74 -3.36 1.13
CA HIS A 87 10.32 -4.59 1.79
C HIS A 87 9.37 -5.45 0.94
N ASP A 88 8.88 -4.91 -0.19
CA ASP A 88 8.02 -5.64 -1.11
C ASP A 88 8.83 -6.62 -1.99
N GLY A 89 8.84 -7.89 -1.58
CA GLY A 89 9.43 -9.00 -2.36
C GLY A 89 8.54 -9.45 -3.53
N GLU A 90 9.01 -10.47 -4.26
CA GLU A 90 8.29 -11.02 -5.42
C GLU A 90 6.90 -11.56 -5.06
N ALA A 91 6.74 -12.16 -3.88
CA ALA A 91 5.44 -12.61 -3.39
C ALA A 91 4.44 -11.45 -3.28
N THR A 92 4.89 -10.29 -2.77
CA THR A 92 4.06 -9.10 -2.64
C THR A 92 3.75 -8.49 -4.01
N LYS A 93 4.75 -8.35 -4.89
CA LYS A 93 4.56 -7.79 -6.23
C LYS A 93 3.65 -8.67 -7.11
N GLY A 94 3.61 -9.98 -6.86
CA GLY A 94 2.82 -10.96 -7.60
C GLY A 94 1.34 -11.08 -7.19
N LEU A 95 0.83 -10.26 -6.25
CA LEU A 95 -0.54 -10.39 -5.72
C LEU A 95 -1.66 -9.98 -6.70
N GLY A 96 -1.35 -9.60 -7.94
CA GLY A 96 -2.36 -9.20 -8.91
C GLY A 96 -2.86 -7.77 -8.69
N TRP A 97 -1.94 -6.85 -8.44
CA TRP A 97 -2.21 -5.42 -8.40
C TRP A 97 -2.71 -4.92 -9.77
N GLU A 98 -3.65 -3.98 -9.77
CA GLU A 98 -4.16 -3.33 -10.97
C GLU A 98 -3.09 -2.51 -11.68
N SER A 99 -2.11 -1.97 -10.93
CA SER A 99 -0.92 -1.35 -11.49
C SER A 99 0.23 -1.31 -10.49
N ASP A 100 1.45 -1.13 -10.99
CA ASP A 100 2.71 -1.09 -10.24
C ASP A 100 3.27 0.34 -10.04
N GLY A 101 2.39 1.33 -9.92
CA GLY A 101 2.78 2.72 -9.57
C GLY A 101 3.39 3.51 -10.72
N ARG A 102 3.85 2.87 -11.80
CA ARG A 102 4.34 3.53 -13.02
C ARG A 102 3.28 4.40 -13.71
N TRP A 103 2.01 4.19 -13.38
CA TRP A 103 0.89 5.00 -13.87
C TRP A 103 0.73 6.36 -13.15
N LEU A 104 1.20 6.53 -11.91
CA LEU A 104 1.09 7.79 -11.17
C LEU A 104 1.79 8.96 -11.89
N GLY A 105 2.91 8.69 -12.56
CA GLY A 105 3.59 9.70 -13.40
C GLY A 105 2.71 10.26 -14.52
N LYS A 106 1.68 9.52 -14.97
CA LYS A 106 0.73 9.97 -15.99
C LYS A 106 -0.46 10.75 -15.41
N LEU A 107 -0.76 10.61 -14.12
CA LEU A 107 -1.79 11.40 -13.42
C LEU A 107 -1.29 12.83 -13.17
N PHE A 108 -0.05 12.99 -12.70
CA PHE A 108 0.55 14.31 -12.48
C PHE A 108 0.90 15.06 -13.78
N CYS A 109 1.03 14.34 -14.91
CA CYS A 109 1.32 14.95 -16.21
C CYS A 109 0.05 15.40 -16.99
N ARG A 110 -1.15 15.27 -16.42
CA ARG A 110 -2.41 15.70 -17.07
C ARG A 110 -2.96 17.05 -16.60
N SER A 111 -2.28 17.78 -15.72
CA SER A 111 -2.76 19.08 -15.21
C SER A 111 -1.94 20.32 -15.57
N SER A 112 -0.94 20.25 -16.46
CA SER A 112 -0.41 21.47 -17.09
C SER A 112 -0.07 21.21 -18.55
N LEU A 113 -0.91 21.75 -19.43
CA LEU A 113 -0.59 22.26 -20.78
C LEU A 113 -1.93 22.67 -21.43
N ARG A 114 -2.59 23.61 -20.78
CA ARG A 114 -3.56 24.51 -21.40
C ARG A 114 -3.59 25.77 -20.54
N ASP A 115 -2.53 26.55 -20.61
CA ASP A 115 -2.71 27.99 -20.65
C ASP A 115 -1.62 28.65 -21.51
N SER A 116 -2.12 29.46 -22.43
CA SER A 116 -1.37 30.22 -23.43
C SER A 116 -0.76 31.44 -22.76
N GLY A 117 0.55 31.38 -22.45
CA GLY A 117 1.28 32.49 -21.86
C GLY A 117 2.59 32.76 -22.60
N ARG A 118 2.55 33.66 -23.57
CA ARG A 118 3.69 34.22 -24.30
C ARG A 118 4.67 34.90 -23.31
N VAL A 119 5.83 34.30 -23.06
CA VAL A 119 6.93 34.98 -22.34
C VAL A 119 7.87 35.64 -23.35
N ARG A 120 7.90 36.98 -23.34
CA ARG A 120 8.90 37.78 -24.06
C ARG A 120 10.23 37.67 -23.30
N ARG A 121 11.32 37.49 -24.06
CA ARG A 121 12.70 37.62 -23.59
C ARG A 121 13.04 39.11 -23.42
N SER A 122 13.76 39.42 -22.34
CA SER A 122 14.73 40.51 -22.23
C SER A 122 15.83 40.04 -21.30
#